data_AF-A0A836U7Y6-F1
#
_entry.id   AF-A0A836U7Y6-F1
#
_cell.length_a   1.000
_cell.length_b   1.000
_cell.length_c   1.000
_cell.angle_alpha   90.00
_cell.angle_beta   90.00
_cell.angle_gamma   90.00
#
_symmetry.space_group_name_H-M   'P 1'
#
loop_
_entity.id
_entity.type
_entity.pdbx_description
1 polymer ?
#
loop_
_entity_poly.entity_id
_entity_poly.type
_entity_poly.pdbx_seq_one_letter_code
_entity_poly.pdbx_strand_id
1 'polypeptide(L)'
;CAALYNRPTGTPLPEPTADTITIAKRDLQAGETIDGGGGYTVNGVIEKADVALREGLLPLGLSTGARLTLAVSRGVAVRYADVELPADSLLRQLRREQGDSAA
;
A
#
# COMPACT_ATOMS: atom_id res chain seq x y z
N CYS A 1 -27.44 6.02 -15.42
CA CYS A 1 -26.04 5.82 -15.89
C CYS A 1 -25.28 7.13 -15.73
N ALA A 2 -23.99 7.12 -15.37
CA ALA A 2 -23.17 8.33 -15.21
C ALA A 2 -23.28 9.27 -16.43
N ALA A 3 -23.23 8.70 -17.64
CA ALA A 3 -23.38 9.44 -18.90
C ALA A 3 -24.75 10.11 -19.14
N LEU A 4 -25.83 9.62 -18.51
CA LEU A 4 -27.19 10.14 -18.72
C LEU A 4 -27.65 11.08 -17.60
N TYR A 5 -27.22 10.80 -16.37
CA TYR A 5 -27.73 11.49 -15.18
C TYR A 5 -26.67 12.28 -14.42
N ASN A 6 -25.42 12.28 -14.88
CA ASN A 6 -24.27 12.93 -14.22
C ASN A 6 -24.18 12.60 -12.72
N ARG A 7 -24.41 11.33 -12.36
CA ARG A 7 -24.36 10.83 -10.98
C ARG A 7 -23.38 9.68 -10.88
N PRO A 8 -22.41 9.72 -9.94
CA PRO A 8 -21.51 8.61 -9.69
C PRO A 8 -22.29 7.47 -9.02
N THR A 9 -21.89 6.23 -9.32
CA THR A 9 -22.44 5.04 -8.64
C THR A 9 -21.82 4.85 -7.25
N GLY A 10 -20.59 5.35 -7.06
CA GLY A 10 -19.89 5.36 -5.78
C GLY A 10 -18.73 6.35 -5.82
N THR A 11 -18.49 6.99 -4.67
CA THR A 11 -17.36 7.89 -4.44
C THR A 11 -16.79 7.58 -3.05
N PRO A 12 -15.48 7.72 -2.84
CA PRO A 12 -14.92 7.63 -1.50
C PRO A 12 -15.51 8.72 -0.59
N LEU A 13 -15.43 8.49 0.72
CA LEU A 13 -15.65 9.55 1.70
C LEU A 13 -14.53 10.60 1.58
N PRO A 14 -14.75 11.83 2.08
CA PRO A 14 -13.72 12.87 2.07
C PRO A 14 -12.43 12.45 2.80
N GLU A 15 -12.58 11.65 3.86
CA GLU A 15 -11.49 11.14 4.67
C GLU A 15 -11.44 9.61 4.57
N PRO A 16 -10.26 9.02 4.28
CA PRO A 16 -10.08 7.57 4.31
C PRO A 16 -10.25 7.03 5.74
N THR A 17 -11.12 6.03 5.91
CA THR A 17 -11.30 5.35 7.21
C THR A 17 -10.55 4.03 7.32
N ALA A 18 -10.14 3.46 6.18
CA ALA A 18 -9.43 2.20 6.09
C ALA A 18 -8.38 2.25 4.99
N ASP A 19 -7.34 1.44 5.13
CA ASP A 19 -6.31 1.24 4.13
C ASP A 19 -6.04 -0.25 3.91
N THR A 20 -5.58 -0.60 2.72
CA THR A 20 -5.18 -1.96 2.40
C THR A 20 -3.68 -2.10 2.57
N ILE A 21 -3.25 -2.65 3.68
CA ILE A 21 -1.84 -2.82 4.03
C ILE A 21 -1.24 -4.07 3.40
N THR A 22 0.09 -4.08 3.28
CA THR A 22 0.86 -5.17 2.69
C THR A 22 1.31 -6.15 3.78
N ILE A 23 0.92 -7.43 3.71
CA ILE A 23 1.39 -8.48 4.62
C ILE A 23 2.15 -9.56 3.84
N ALA A 24 3.29 -9.99 4.38
CA ALA A 24 4.11 -11.03 3.77
C ALA A 24 3.40 -12.39 3.76
N LYS A 25 3.26 -13.01 2.57
CA LYS A 25 2.65 -14.35 2.40
C LYS A 25 3.58 -15.48 2.83
N ARG A 26 4.88 -15.25 2.76
CA ARG A 26 5.98 -16.14 3.10
C ARG A 26 7.09 -15.33 3.78
N ASP A 27 8.13 -16.01 4.24
CA ASP A 27 9.34 -15.32 4.68
C ASP A 27 10.01 -14.67 3.46
N LEU A 28 10.26 -13.37 3.55
CA LEU A 28 10.90 -12.55 2.53
C LEU A 28 12.28 -12.13 3.05
N GLN A 29 13.29 -12.23 2.20
CA GLN A 29 14.65 -11.83 2.52
C GLN A 29 14.92 -10.37 2.14
N ALA A 30 15.88 -9.75 2.81
CA ALA A 30 16.39 -8.45 2.41
C ALA A 30 16.94 -8.51 0.97
N GLY A 31 16.66 -7.49 0.18
CA GLY A 31 17.02 -7.39 -1.24
C GLY A 31 16.00 -7.98 -2.21
N GLU A 32 15.00 -8.74 -1.74
CA GLU A 32 13.92 -9.25 -2.60
C GLU A 32 12.99 -8.12 -3.07
N THR A 33 12.49 -8.23 -4.30
CA THR A 33 11.51 -7.31 -4.86
C THR A 33 10.09 -7.86 -4.69
N ILE A 34 9.18 -7.03 -4.19
CA ILE A 34 7.77 -7.36 -4.03
C ILE A 34 7.09 -7.38 -5.41
N ASP A 35 6.44 -8.50 -5.74
CA ASP A 35 5.72 -8.69 -7.01
C ASP A 35 4.33 -8.05 -7.05
N GLY A 36 3.82 -7.62 -5.89
CA GLY A 36 2.58 -6.86 -5.74
C GLY A 36 1.35 -7.71 -5.42
N GLY A 37 0.17 -7.08 -5.51
CA GLY A 37 -1.11 -7.72 -5.25
C GLY A 37 -1.40 -8.88 -6.21
N GLY A 38 -1.77 -10.04 -5.67
CA GLY A 38 -2.07 -11.25 -6.46
C GLY A 38 -0.86 -12.13 -6.78
N GLY A 39 0.36 -11.70 -6.44
CA GLY A 39 1.58 -12.48 -6.60
C GLY A 39 1.84 -13.49 -5.47
N TYR A 40 3.11 -13.87 -5.31
CA TYR A 40 3.60 -14.85 -4.33
C TYR A 40 4.23 -14.20 -3.09
N THR A 41 4.59 -12.91 -3.15
CA THR A 41 5.32 -12.27 -2.05
C THR A 41 4.40 -11.75 -0.95
N VAL A 42 3.31 -11.07 -1.32
CA VAL A 42 2.47 -10.32 -0.38
C VAL A 42 0.97 -10.49 -0.62
N ASN A 43 0.15 -10.29 0.43
CA ASN A 43 -1.30 -10.14 0.35
C ASN A 43 -1.72 -8.74 0.85
N GLY A 44 -2.95 -8.34 0.49
CA GLY A 44 -3.60 -7.18 1.06
C GLY A 44 -4.47 -7.57 2.23
N VAL A 45 -4.35 -6.85 3.34
CA VAL A 45 -5.28 -6.93 4.48
C VAL A 45 -5.78 -5.54 4.79
N ILE A 46 -7.05 -5.45 5.21
CA ILE A 46 -7.63 -4.16 5.58
C ILE A 46 -7.24 -3.80 7.00
N GLU A 47 -6.82 -2.56 7.20
CA GLU A 47 -6.51 -1.96 8.49
C GLU A 47 -7.16 -0.57 8.56
N LYS A 48 -7.34 -0.02 9.76
CA LYS A 48 -7.81 1.35 9.91
C LYS A 48 -6.77 2.34 9.39
N ALA A 49 -7.24 3.39 8.72
CA ALA A 49 -6.34 4.38 8.11
C ALA A 49 -5.46 5.10 9.16
N ASP A 50 -5.99 5.37 10.36
CA ASP A 50 -5.24 5.98 11.46
C ASP A 50 -4.10 5.08 11.96
N VAL A 51 -4.36 3.77 12.08
CA VAL A 51 -3.36 2.78 12.48
C VAL A 51 -2.29 2.64 11.39
N ALA A 52 -2.69 2.53 10.13
CA ALA A 52 -1.76 2.40 9.00
C ALA A 52 -0.80 3.59 8.91
N LEU A 53 -1.31 4.82 9.07
CA LEU A 53 -0.50 6.04 9.08
C LEU A 53 0.43 6.09 10.31
N ARG A 54 -0.10 5.82 11.51
CA ARG A 54 0.68 5.89 12.76
C ARG A 54 1.81 4.87 12.79
N GLU A 55 1.58 3.68 12.25
CA GLU A 55 2.56 2.58 12.25
C GLU A 55 3.41 2.53 10.98
N GLY A 56 3.17 3.44 10.03
CA GLY A 56 3.93 3.53 8.77
C GLY A 56 3.80 2.28 7.92
N LEU A 57 2.62 1.67 7.89
CA LEU A 57 2.36 0.44 7.14
C LEU A 57 2.32 0.74 5.65
N LEU A 58 2.98 -0.10 4.85
CA LEU A 58 3.06 0.07 3.40
C LEU A 58 1.71 -0.31 2.75
N PRO A 59 1.04 0.60 2.04
CA PRO A 59 -0.17 0.26 1.30
C PRO A 59 0.13 -0.69 0.15
N LEU A 60 -0.73 -1.69 -0.06
CA LEU A 60 -0.55 -2.72 -1.09
C LEU A 60 -0.38 -2.09 -2.49
N GLY A 61 -1.11 -1.02 -2.78
CA GLY A 61 -1.04 -0.32 -4.07
C GLY A 61 0.34 0.30 -4.36
N LEU A 62 1.14 0.58 -3.32
CA LEU A 62 2.51 1.10 -3.45
C LEU A 62 3.59 0.03 -3.34
N SER A 63 3.23 -1.20 -2.94
CA SER A 63 4.19 -2.27 -2.69
C SER A 63 4.79 -2.87 -3.96
N THR A 64 4.11 -2.77 -5.10
CA THR A 64 4.55 -3.37 -6.36
C THR A 64 5.89 -2.78 -6.82
N GLY A 65 6.90 -3.64 -6.98
CA GLY A 65 8.24 -3.22 -7.39
C GLY A 65 9.09 -2.62 -6.27
N ALA A 66 8.58 -2.59 -5.03
CA ALA A 66 9.36 -2.17 -3.87
C ALA A 66 10.41 -3.24 -3.53
N ARG A 67 11.64 -2.80 -3.24
CA ARG A 67 12.74 -3.68 -2.82
C ARG A 67 12.82 -3.70 -1.31
N LEU A 68 12.82 -4.87 -0.70
CA LEU A 68 12.98 -5.00 0.74
C LEU A 68 14.40 -4.61 1.18
N THR A 69 14.51 -3.77 2.20
CA THR A 69 15.77 -3.44 2.87
C THR A 69 16.04 -4.37 4.05
N LEU A 70 14.98 -4.95 4.63
CA LEU A 70 15.02 -5.87 5.76
C LEU A 70 14.24 -7.14 5.46
N ALA A 71 14.61 -8.23 6.12
CA ALA A 71 13.87 -9.48 6.05
C ALA A 71 12.53 -9.35 6.80
N VAL A 72 11.46 -9.87 6.22
CA VAL A 72 10.10 -9.82 6.79
C VAL A 72 9.55 -11.23 6.89
N SER A 73 9.19 -11.66 8.09
CA SER A 73 8.60 -12.98 8.32
C SER A 73 7.18 -13.08 7.78
N ARG A 74 6.77 -14.30 7.45
CA ARG A 74 5.40 -14.60 7.04
C ARG A 74 4.39 -14.06 8.06
N GLY A 75 3.35 -13.39 7.56
CA GLY A 75 2.26 -12.85 8.37
C GLY A 75 2.56 -11.49 8.99
N VAL A 76 3.76 -10.93 8.79
CA VAL A 76 4.13 -9.60 9.26
C VAL A 76 3.78 -8.54 8.23
N ALA A 77 3.28 -7.39 8.70
CA ALA A 77 3.01 -6.23 7.86
C ALA A 77 4.32 -5.55 7.45
N VAL A 78 4.44 -5.23 6.15
CA VAL A 78 5.59 -4.50 5.60
C VAL A 78 5.41 -3.02 5.86
N ARG A 79 6.45 -2.34 6.33
CA ARG A 79 6.43 -0.88 6.57
C ARG A 79 7.17 -0.12 5.47
N TYR A 80 6.89 1.18 5.37
CA TYR A 80 7.66 2.07 4.49
C TYR A 80 9.16 2.05 4.79
N ALA A 81 9.56 1.87 6.05
CA ALA A 81 10.97 1.80 6.45
C ALA A 81 11.68 0.51 6.00
N ASP A 82 10.92 -0.56 5.75
CA ASP A 82 11.46 -1.87 5.39
C ASP A 82 11.66 -2.02 3.88
N VAL A 83 11.35 -0.98 3.10
CA VAL A 83 11.41 -1.03 1.64
C VAL A 83 12.02 0.23 1.01
N GLU A 84 12.69 0.03 -0.11
CA GLU A 84 13.01 1.05 -1.08
C GLU A 84 11.97 1.03 -2.19
N LEU A 85 11.17 2.09 -2.24
CA LEU A 85 10.20 2.30 -3.31
C LEU A 85 10.90 2.73 -4.60
N PRO A 86 10.40 2.31 -5.77
CA PRO A 86 10.93 2.76 -7.06
C PRO A 86 10.88 4.29 -7.17
N ALA A 87 11.94 4.85 -7.74
CA ALA A 87 12.02 6.29 -8.05
C ALA A 87 10.90 6.68 -9.04
N ASP A 88 10.37 7.90 -8.90
CA ASP A 88 9.38 8.49 -9.81
C ASP A 88 8.06 7.70 -9.97
N SER A 89 7.53 7.17 -8.87
CA SER A 89 6.20 6.57 -8.85
C SER A 89 5.09 7.64 -8.81
N LEU A 90 4.29 7.73 -9.89
CA LEU A 90 3.08 8.56 -9.93
C LEU A 90 2.13 8.22 -8.79
N LEU A 91 2.00 6.94 -8.44
CA LEU A 91 1.14 6.50 -7.33
C LEU A 91 1.59 7.10 -6.00
N ARG A 92 2.91 7.18 -5.79
CA ARG A 92 3.50 7.81 -4.61
C ARG A 92 3.22 9.31 -4.56
N GLN A 93 3.29 10.00 -5.70
CA GLN A 93 2.94 11.42 -5.80
C GLN A 93 1.46 11.66 -5.48
N LEU A 94 0.55 10.92 -6.12
CA LEU A 94 -0.90 11.02 -5.87
C LEU A 94 -1.26 10.68 -4.41
N ARG A 95 -0.54 9.74 -3.80
CA ARG A 95 -0.77 9.38 -2.40
C ARG A 95 -0.36 10.49 -1.43
N ARG A 96 0.73 11.21 -1.72
CA ARG A 96 1.09 12.44 -0.98
C ARG A 96 0.04 13.53 -1.09
N GLU A 97 -0.51 13.72 -2.29
CA GLU A 97 -1.59 14.70 -2.54
C GLU A 97 -2.88 14.36 -1.78
N GLN A 98 -3.12 13.09 -1.49
CA GLN A 98 -4.23 12.62 -0.65
C GLN A 98 -4.01 12.84 0.85
N GLY A 99 -2.89 13.46 1.25
CA GLY A 99 -2.58 13.83 2.64
C GLY A 99 -1.71 12.80 3.38
N ASP A 100 -1.29 11.73 2.73
CA ASP A 100 -0.38 10.74 3.31
C ASP A 100 1.07 11.19 3.14
N SER A 101 1.61 11.85 4.17
CA SER A 101 2.97 12.38 4.17
C SER A 101 4.06 11.31 4.24
N ALA A 102 3.70 10.04 4.51
CA ALA A 102 4.64 8.92 4.59
C ALA A 102 4.93 8.29 3.22
N ALA A 103 4.06 8.54 2.22
CA ALA A 103 4.33 8.21 0.83
C ALA A 103 5.50 9.05 0.31
#